data_AF-A0A7X0GM69-F1
#
_entry.id   AF-A0A7X0GM69-F1
#
_cell.length_a   1.000
_cell.length_b   1.000
_cell.length_c   1.000
_cell.angle_alpha   90.00
_cell.angle_beta   90.00
_cell.angle_gamma   90.00
#
_symmetry.space_group_name_H-M   'P 1'
#
loop_
_entity.id
_entity.type
_entity.pdbx_description
1 polymer ?
#
loop_
_entity_poly.entity_id
_entity_poly.type
_entity_poly.pdbx_seq_one_letter_code
_entity_poly.pdbx_strand_id
1 'polypeptide(L)'
;MHYLPSPRDGALRRAVALDAKFRTEPQRDDLYQMTAYCVRLGLTEGHLVYASGRPGVVEVPVGEGGLRIYRHVVGLSRPWRDLAADIDALAESVDTARGRGIA
;
A
#
# COMPACT_ATOMS: atom_id res chain seq x y z
N MET A 1 -11.52 2.34 11.45
CA MET A 1 -10.56 3.21 10.73
C MET A 1 -9.60 3.83 11.73
N HIS A 2 -8.33 3.42 11.69
CA HIS A 2 -7.26 3.97 12.52
C HIS A 2 -6.73 5.28 11.92
N TYR A 3 -6.40 6.26 12.78
CA TYR A 3 -5.86 7.55 12.37
C TYR A 3 -4.52 7.80 13.06
N LEU A 4 -3.57 8.40 12.36
CA LEU A 4 -2.26 8.81 12.89
C LEU A 4 -2.06 10.31 12.64
N PRO A 5 -1.42 11.04 13.58
CA PRO A 5 -1.06 12.44 13.36
C PRO A 5 -0.02 12.54 12.25
N SER A 6 -0.21 13.47 11.31
CA SER A 6 0.79 13.74 10.28
C SER A 6 2.04 14.34 10.92
N PRO A 7 3.25 13.87 10.56
CA PRO A 7 4.49 14.50 11.00
C PRO A 7 4.66 15.94 10.52
N ARG A 8 3.91 16.39 9.51
CA ARG A 8 4.05 17.72 8.89
C ARG A 8 3.28 18.80 9.62
N ASP A 9 2.04 18.51 10.02
CA ASP A 9 1.09 19.51 10.52
C ASP A 9 0.33 19.04 11.79
N GLY A 10 0.58 17.82 12.27
CA GLY A 10 -0.12 17.23 13.41
C GLY A 10 -1.58 16.82 13.13
N ALA A 11 -2.10 17.07 11.93
CA ALA A 11 -3.48 16.73 11.57
C ALA A 11 -3.66 15.21 11.53
N LEU A 12 -4.79 14.73 12.08
CA LEU A 12 -5.12 13.31 12.03
C LEU A 12 -5.46 12.88 10.60
N ARG A 13 -4.74 11.88 10.10
CA ARG A 13 -4.94 11.29 8.77
C ARG A 13 -5.24 9.80 8.93
N ARG A 14 -6.05 9.25 8.02
CA ARG A 14 -6.29 7.80 7.98
C ARG A 14 -4.95 7.09 7.81
N ALA A 15 -4.71 6.10 8.68
CA ALA A 15 -3.53 5.26 8.60
C ALA A 15 -3.56 4.43 7.31
N VAL A 16 -2.37 4.12 6.80
CA VAL A 16 -2.18 3.24 5.65
C VAL A 16 -1.16 2.19 6.06
N ALA A 17 -1.41 0.93 5.68
CA ALA A 17 -0.42 -0.13 5.79
C ALA A 17 0.35 -0.24 4.46
N LEU A 18 1.66 -0.01 4.51
CA LEU A 18 2.56 -0.15 3.38
C LEU A 18 3.73 -1.04 3.80
N ASP A 19 3.95 -2.12 3.06
CA ASP A 19 5.03 -3.08 3.31
C ASP A 19 5.88 -3.24 2.05
N ALA A 20 7.18 -2.97 2.17
CA ALA A 20 8.12 -2.97 1.07
C ALA A 20 9.03 -4.20 1.14
N LYS A 21 9.16 -4.91 0.01
CA LYS A 21 9.88 -6.18 -0.07
C LYS A 21 10.95 -6.10 -1.14
N PHE A 22 12.19 -6.42 -0.76
CA PHE A 22 13.28 -6.65 -1.71
C PHE A 22 13.14 -8.04 -2.33
N ARG A 23 12.10 -8.22 -3.15
CA ARG A 23 11.79 -9.47 -3.85
C ARG A 23 11.21 -9.16 -5.22
N THR A 24 11.33 -10.12 -6.13
CA THR A 24 10.97 -9.97 -7.54
C THR A 24 9.62 -10.56 -7.92
N GLU A 25 9.06 -11.41 -7.05
CA GLU A 25 7.78 -12.10 -7.26
C GLU A 25 6.91 -12.05 -6.01
N PRO A 26 5.60 -11.77 -6.14
CA PRO A 26 4.66 -11.76 -5.02
C PRO A 26 4.37 -13.18 -4.53
N GLN A 27 4.42 -13.39 -3.21
CA GLN A 27 4.05 -14.66 -2.59
C GLN A 27 2.68 -14.59 -1.91
N ARG A 28 2.05 -15.75 -1.71
CA ARG A 28 0.77 -15.82 -0.97
C ARG A 28 0.90 -15.27 0.45
N ASP A 29 2.04 -15.51 1.09
CA ASP A 29 2.31 -15.10 2.47
C ASP A 29 2.30 -13.57 2.63
N ASP A 30 2.70 -12.83 1.60
CA ASP A 30 2.63 -11.37 1.59
C ASP A 30 1.17 -10.87 1.65
N LEU A 31 0.26 -11.54 0.93
CA LEU A 31 -1.17 -11.22 0.94
C LEU A 31 -1.78 -11.56 2.31
N TYR A 32 -1.41 -12.69 2.91
CA TYR A 32 -1.88 -13.05 4.24
C TYR A 32 -1.40 -12.08 5.31
N GLN A 33 -0.11 -11.71 5.28
CA GLN A 33 0.45 -10.73 6.18
C GLN A 33 -0.24 -9.36 6.05
N MET A 34 -0.41 -8.87 4.82
CA MET A 34 -1.09 -7.59 4.58
C MET A 34 -2.57 -7.65 5.01
N THR A 35 -3.25 -8.78 4.77
CA THR A 35 -4.62 -9.00 5.25
C THR A 35 -4.68 -8.92 6.78
N ALA A 36 -3.76 -9.57 7.47
CA ALA A 36 -3.69 -9.52 8.94
C ALA A 36 -3.46 -8.10 9.46
N TYR A 37 -2.57 -7.32 8.83
CA TYR A 37 -2.37 -5.91 9.17
C TYR A 37 -3.63 -5.09 8.99
N CYS A 38 -4.28 -5.20 7.83
CA CYS A 38 -5.46 -4.42 7.51
C CYS A 38 -6.64 -4.77 8.43
N VAL A 39 -6.90 -6.06 8.68
CA VAL A 39 -7.93 -6.51 9.61
C VAL A 39 -7.65 -6.02 11.03
N ARG A 40 -6.41 -6.16 11.51
CA ARG A 40 -6.04 -5.77 12.88
C ARG A 40 -6.16 -4.26 13.13
N LEU A 41 -5.96 -3.45 12.09
CA LEU A 41 -6.01 -1.98 12.13
C LEU A 41 -7.35 -1.40 11.63
N GLY A 42 -8.26 -2.25 11.15
CA GLY A 42 -9.54 -1.83 10.58
C GLY A 42 -9.38 -0.94 9.35
N LEU A 43 -8.46 -1.33 8.44
CA LEU A 43 -8.21 -0.70 7.15
C LEU A 43 -8.91 -1.50 6.04
N THR A 44 -9.44 -0.79 5.04
CA THR A 44 -10.10 -1.37 3.86
C THR A 44 -9.16 -1.56 2.68
N GLU A 45 -7.90 -1.17 2.83
CA GLU A 45 -6.86 -1.34 1.83
C GLU A 45 -5.46 -1.45 2.44
N GLY A 46 -4.56 -2.09 1.69
CA GLY A 46 -3.15 -2.27 2.02
C GLY A 46 -2.27 -2.20 0.78
N HIS A 47 -1.00 -1.87 0.97
CA HIS A 47 -0.05 -1.59 -0.12
C HIS A 47 1.20 -2.45 0.01
N LEU A 48 1.43 -3.33 -0.96
CA LEU A 48 2.66 -4.11 -1.10
C LEU A 48 3.54 -3.45 -2.17
N VAL A 49 4.81 -3.21 -1.84
CA VAL A 49 5.79 -2.62 -2.77
C VAL A 49 6.89 -3.64 -3.06
N TYR A 50 7.08 -3.96 -4.34
CA TYR A 50 8.08 -4.91 -4.80
C TYR A 50 9.18 -4.22 -5.62
N ALA A 51 10.39 -4.79 -5.62
CA ALA A 51 11.52 -4.28 -6.40
C ALA A 51 11.39 -4.57 -7.91
N SER A 52 10.60 -5.59 -8.27
CA SER A 52 10.24 -5.91 -9.66
C SER A 52 8.90 -6.64 -9.71
N GLY A 53 8.41 -6.93 -10.91
CA GLY A 53 7.18 -7.67 -11.14
C GLY A 53 6.16 -6.83 -11.91
N ARG A 54 4.87 -7.06 -11.66
CA ARG A 54 3.78 -6.30 -12.29
C ARG A 54 2.91 -5.64 -11.23
N PRO A 55 2.58 -4.35 -11.37
CA PRO A 55 1.62 -3.71 -10.50
C PRO A 55 0.23 -4.31 -10.70
N GLY A 56 -0.64 -4.14 -9.72
CA GLY A 56 -2.03 -4.56 -9.84
C GLY A 56 -2.78 -4.52 -8.52
N VAL A 57 -4.03 -4.95 -8.53
CA VAL A 57 -4.90 -4.98 -7.34
C VAL A 57 -5.37 -6.41 -7.11
N VAL A 58 -5.45 -6.81 -5.85
CA VAL A 58 -6.06 -8.08 -5.41
C VAL A 58 -7.21 -7.73 -4.47
N GLU A 59 -8.39 -8.23 -4.77
CA GLU A 59 -9.53 -8.16 -3.86
C GLU A 59 -9.52 -9.39 -2.96
N VAL A 60 -9.52 -9.16 -1.65
CA VAL A 60 -9.55 -10.20 -0.63
C VAL A 60 -10.90 -10.09 0.10
N PRO A 61 -11.75 -11.12 0.04
CA PRO A 61 -12.99 -11.13 0.80
C PRO A 61 -12.67 -11.24 2.30
N VAL A 62 -13.25 -10.35 3.11
CA VAL A 62 -13.06 -10.31 4.56
C VAL A 62 -14.42 -10.09 5.24
N GLY A 63 -14.99 -11.17 5.80
CA GLY A 63 -16.34 -11.13 6.36
C GLY A 63 -17.38 -10.78 5.30
N GLU A 64 -18.26 -9.81 5.59
CA GLU A 64 -19.24 -9.29 4.62
C GLU A 64 -18.68 -8.16 3.72
N GLY A 65 -17.41 -7.78 3.91
CA GLY A 65 -16.75 -6.72 3.15
C GLY A 65 -15.62 -7.22 2.25
N GLY A 66 -14.96 -6.27 1.60
CA GLY A 66 -13.77 -6.50 0.77
C GLY A 66 -12.58 -5.67 1.23
N LEU A 67 -11.39 -6.27 1.17
CA LEU A 67 -10.10 -5.62 1.34
C LEU A 67 -9.42 -5.51 -0.03
N ARG A 68 -8.93 -4.33 -0.40
CA ARG A 68 -8.14 -4.14 -1.61
C ARG A 68 -6.66 -4.10 -1.28
N ILE A 69 -5.89 -5.02 -1.85
CA ILE A 69 -4.43 -5.01 -1.72
C ILE A 69 -3.83 -4.52 -3.03
N TYR A 70 -3.23 -3.33 -3.00
CA TYR A 70 -2.50 -2.75 -4.12
C TYR A 70 -1.07 -3.29 -4.13
N ARG A 71 -0.61 -3.74 -5.30
CA ARG A 71 0.77 -4.12 -5.56
C ARG A 71 1.40 -3.05 -6.43
N HIS A 72 2.50 -2.51 -5.93
CA HIS A 72 3.33 -1.50 -6.57
C HIS A 72 4.68 -2.10 -6.92
N VAL A 73 5.31 -1.54 -7.94
CA VAL A 73 6.65 -1.95 -8.36
C VAL A 73 7.52 -0.71 -8.44
N VAL A 74 8.62 -0.70 -7.70
CA VAL A 74 9.63 0.36 -7.74
C VAL A 74 10.96 -0.27 -8.15
N GLY A 75 11.42 0.07 -9.36
CA GLY A 75 12.64 -0.51 -9.93
C GLY A 75 13.90 0.06 -9.28
N LEU A 76 14.51 -0.69 -8.36
CA LEU A 76 15.65 -0.23 -7.57
C LEU A 76 16.96 -0.09 -8.37
N SER A 77 17.03 -0.64 -9.59
CA SER A 77 18.18 -0.52 -10.48
C SER A 77 18.19 0.77 -11.32
N ARG A 78 17.17 1.62 -11.19
CA ARG A 78 17.05 2.87 -11.95
C ARG A 78 18.02 3.94 -11.43
N PRO A 79 18.43 4.90 -12.28
CA PRO A 79 19.16 6.08 -11.83
C PRO A 79 18.44 6.81 -10.69
N TRP A 80 19.19 7.43 -9.78
CA TRP A 80 18.65 8.04 -8.55
C TRP A 80 17.48 9.00 -8.83
N ARG A 81 17.59 9.83 -9.88
CA ARG A 81 16.55 10.82 -10.24
C ARG A 81 15.24 10.16 -10.63
N ASP A 82 15.34 9.05 -11.37
CA ASP A 82 14.18 8.29 -11.81
C ASP A 82 13.56 7.53 -10.65
N LEU A 83 14.40 6.97 -9.77
CA LEU A 83 13.93 6.30 -8.55
C LEU A 83 13.21 7.28 -7.62
N ALA A 84 13.71 8.51 -7.47
CA ALA A 84 13.04 9.55 -6.69
C ALA A 84 11.65 9.87 -7.27
N ALA A 85 11.55 10.04 -8.59
CA ALA A 85 10.27 10.27 -9.27
C ALA A 85 9.31 9.07 -9.11
N ASP A 86 9.81 7.84 -9.15
CA ASP A 86 8.99 6.64 -8.91
C ASP A 86 8.42 6.61 -7.47
N ILE A 87 9.20 7.08 -6.48
CA ILE A 87 8.74 7.18 -5.08
C ILE A 87 7.67 8.26 -4.92
N ASP A 88 7.82 9.42 -5.59
CA ASP A 88 6.80 10.46 -5.58
C ASP A 88 5.49 9.97 -6.21
N ALA A 89 5.56 9.30 -7.36
CA ALA A 89 4.40 8.69 -8.01
C ALA A 89 3.74 7.61 -7.15
N LEU A 90 4.53 6.80 -6.44
CA LEU A 90 4.02 5.83 -5.47
C LEU A 90 3.24 6.53 -4.35
N ALA A 91 3.80 7.59 -3.76
CA ALA A 91 3.14 8.35 -2.69
C ALA A 91 1.79 8.94 -3.15
N GLU A 92 1.75 9.53 -4.34
CA GLU A 92 0.50 10.06 -4.94
C GLU A 92 -0.55 8.95 -5.16
N SER A 93 -0.12 7.77 -5.61
CA SER A 93 -1.01 6.63 -5.82
C SER A 93 -1.63 6.14 -4.50
N VAL A 94 -0.85 6.12 -3.42
CA VAL A 94 -1.30 5.74 -2.07
C VAL A 94 -2.29 6.76 -1.53
N ASP A 95 -2.00 8.06 -1.68
CA ASP A 95 -2.91 9.12 -1.24
C ASP A 95 -4.24 9.09 -2.02
N THR A 96 -4.19 8.81 -3.32
CA THR A 96 -5.37 8.67 -4.17
C THR A 96 -6.23 7.47 -3.77
N ALA A 97 -5.62 6.31 -3.51
CA ALA A 97 -6.33 5.11 -3.07
C ALA A 97 -7.06 5.36 -1.73
N ARG A 98 -6.37 6.00 -0.78
CA ARG A 98 -6.91 6.35 0.54
C ARG A 98 -8.17 7.21 0.47
N GLY A 99 -8.26 8.09 -0.53
CA GLY A 99 -9.43 8.94 -0.76
C GLY A 99 -10.66 8.20 -1.28
N ARG A 100 -10.51 7.02 -1.90
CA ARG A 100 -11.60 6.29 -2.56
C ARG A 100 -12.47 5.46 -1.61
N GLY A 101 -12.04 5.21 -0.36
CA GLY A 101 -12.82 4.48 0.65
C GLY A 101 -13.84 5.33 1.42
N ILE A 102 -14.46 6.32 0.77
CA ILE A 102 -15.46 7.26 1.35
C ILE A 102 -16.78 7.28 0.55
N ALA A 103 -16.84 6.59 -0.59
CA ALA A 103 -18.07 6.46 -1.38
C ALA A 103 -18.94 5.30 -0.89
#